data_AF-A0A3Q9FHW7-F1
#
_entry.id   AF-A0A3Q9FHW7-F1
#
_cell.length_a   1.000
_cell.length_b   1.000
_cell.length_c   1.000
_cell.angle_alpha   90.00
_cell.angle_beta   90.00
_cell.angle_gamma   90.00
#
_symmetry.space_group_name_H-M   'P 1'
#
loop_
_entity.id
_entity.type
_entity.pdbx_description
1 polymer ?
#
loop_
_entity_poly.entity_id
_entity_poly.type
_entity_poly.pdbx_seq_one_letter_code
_entity_poly.pdbx_strand_id
1 'polypeptide(L)'
;MPSFFYLFTIGIVTNCLAQAKQSGPVIEEFGKVWRIENTDFKVDTTKTYKAVFDIMNSPEDVSQRNASLETAARFLNMHAQSGIPLNQLKVALVVHNKASKDVITSEAYKRKYNVENPNEKMLQELMGAGAEVIFCGQSSVSRDFPKEELIAGVQLSLSAMTALIQLQNENYRLIKF
;
A
#
# COMPACT_ATOMS: atom_id res chain seq x y z
N MET A 1 -74.08 7.59 2.27
CA MET A 1 -72.84 7.08 2.91
C MET A 1 -71.72 7.15 1.87
N PRO A 2 -70.70 8.02 1.99
CA PRO A 2 -69.63 8.06 1.01
C PRO A 2 -68.61 6.96 1.29
N SER A 3 -68.32 6.13 0.28
CA SER A 3 -67.23 5.16 0.33
C SER A 3 -65.90 5.91 0.16
N PHE A 4 -65.06 5.89 1.19
CA PHE A 4 -63.67 6.34 1.10
C PHE A 4 -62.83 5.22 0.49
N PHE A 5 -62.37 5.41 -0.75
CA PHE A 5 -61.36 4.57 -1.38
C PHE A 5 -59.98 4.99 -0.85
N TYR A 6 -59.35 4.17 0.00
CA TYR A 6 -57.96 4.37 0.40
C TYR A 6 -57.03 3.84 -0.68
N LEU A 7 -56.33 4.75 -1.37
CA LEU A 7 -55.28 4.43 -2.33
C LEU A 7 -53.99 4.12 -1.55
N PHE A 8 -53.54 2.87 -1.57
CA PHE A 8 -52.30 2.44 -0.93
C PHE A 8 -51.12 2.66 -1.90
N THR A 9 -50.38 3.75 -1.74
CA THR A 9 -49.15 4.02 -2.51
C THR A 9 -48.02 3.14 -1.98
N ILE A 10 -47.63 2.12 -2.73
CA ILE A 10 -46.41 1.34 -2.48
C ILE A 10 -45.22 2.16 -2.97
N GLY A 11 -44.47 2.73 -2.04
CA GLY A 11 -43.19 3.38 -2.32
C GLY A 11 -42.12 2.34 -2.63
N ILE A 12 -41.61 2.33 -3.87
CA ILE A 12 -40.44 1.53 -4.24
C ILE A 12 -39.21 2.22 -3.66
N VAL A 13 -38.65 1.65 -2.60
CA VAL A 13 -37.35 2.05 -2.06
C VAL A 13 -36.27 1.44 -2.96
N THR A 14 -35.72 2.23 -3.87
CA THR A 14 -34.51 1.86 -4.60
C THR A 14 -33.32 1.93 -3.63
N ASN A 15 -32.89 0.77 -3.14
CA ASN A 15 -31.61 0.67 -2.43
C ASN A 15 -30.48 0.97 -3.41
N CYS A 16 -29.95 2.19 -3.34
CA CYS A 16 -28.71 2.56 -4.01
C CYS A 16 -27.57 1.85 -3.27
N LEU A 17 -27.13 0.70 -3.78
CA LEU A 17 -25.95 0.01 -3.25
C LEU A 17 -24.72 0.84 -3.61
N ALA A 18 -24.31 1.73 -2.72
CA ALA A 18 -22.99 2.32 -2.78
C ALA A 18 -21.97 1.18 -2.69
N GLN A 19 -21.05 1.12 -3.65
CA GLN A 19 -19.96 0.16 -3.59
C GLN A 19 -19.21 0.31 -2.26
N ALA A 20 -18.60 -0.75 -1.75
CA ALA A 20 -17.66 -0.72 -0.61
C ALA A 20 -16.22 -1.02 -1.08
N LYS A 21 -15.22 -0.40 -0.45
CA LYS A 21 -13.81 -0.75 -0.72
C LYS A 21 -13.50 -2.12 -0.14
N GLN A 22 -12.71 -2.91 -0.86
CA GLN A 22 -12.29 -4.26 -0.44
C GLN A 22 -10.78 -4.41 -0.59
N SER A 23 -10.14 -5.07 0.37
CA SER A 23 -8.76 -5.54 0.30
C SER A 23 -8.69 -6.93 -0.34
N GLY A 24 -7.48 -7.47 -0.50
CA GLY A 24 -7.24 -8.72 -1.21
C GLY A 24 -7.32 -8.61 -2.73
N PRO A 25 -7.00 -9.69 -3.47
CA PRO A 25 -6.71 -11.03 -2.96
C PRO A 25 -5.25 -11.25 -2.53
N VAL A 26 -4.35 -10.27 -2.72
CA VAL A 26 -2.91 -10.47 -2.45
C VAL A 26 -2.56 -10.05 -1.02
N ILE A 27 -3.00 -8.86 -0.62
CA ILE A 27 -2.81 -8.32 0.72
C ILE A 27 -4.19 -8.25 1.36
N GLU A 28 -4.48 -9.18 2.26
CA GLU A 28 -5.84 -9.45 2.73
C GLU A 28 -6.36 -8.36 3.67
N GLU A 29 -5.50 -7.82 4.54
CA GLU A 29 -5.93 -6.86 5.56
C GLU A 29 -5.75 -5.38 5.15
N PHE A 30 -4.88 -5.13 4.16
CA PHE A 30 -4.46 -3.79 3.77
C PHE A 30 -4.80 -3.45 2.32
N GLY A 31 -4.73 -2.17 1.97
CA GLY A 31 -4.81 -1.73 0.59
C GLY A 31 -6.20 -1.90 0.00
N LYS A 32 -7.23 -1.47 0.73
CA LYS A 32 -8.62 -1.52 0.25
C LYS A 32 -8.80 -0.64 -0.99
N VAL A 33 -9.39 -1.21 -2.03
CA VAL A 33 -9.64 -0.56 -3.32
C VAL A 33 -11.10 -0.67 -3.74
N TRP A 34 -11.51 0.22 -4.62
CA TRP A 34 -12.79 0.10 -5.33
C TRP A 34 -12.59 -0.82 -6.53
N ARG A 35 -13.55 -1.71 -6.79
CA ARG A 35 -13.60 -2.45 -8.05
C ARG A 35 -14.14 -1.51 -9.14
N ILE A 36 -13.35 -1.24 -10.16
CA ILE A 36 -13.75 -0.35 -11.24
C ILE A 36 -14.22 -1.20 -12.42
N GLU A 37 -15.48 -1.04 -12.80
CA GLU A 37 -16.05 -1.69 -13.98
C GLU A 37 -16.05 -0.70 -15.15
N ASN A 38 -16.10 -1.22 -16.38
CA ASN A 38 -16.22 -0.41 -17.61
C ASN A 38 -15.12 0.65 -17.80
N THR A 39 -13.86 0.32 -17.52
CA THR A 39 -12.73 1.23 -17.78
C THR A 39 -12.53 1.47 -19.29
N ASP A 40 -12.33 2.71 -19.73
CA ASP A 40 -11.95 2.98 -21.12
C ASP A 40 -10.47 2.68 -21.37
N PHE A 41 -9.62 3.02 -20.39
CA PHE A 41 -8.21 2.65 -20.38
C PHE A 41 -8.04 1.27 -19.74
N LYS A 42 -7.98 0.24 -20.57
CA LYS A 42 -7.92 -1.16 -20.12
C LYS A 42 -6.57 -1.50 -19.51
N VAL A 43 -6.60 -2.29 -18.44
CA VAL A 43 -5.40 -2.92 -17.88
C VAL A 43 -4.95 -4.02 -18.84
N ASP A 44 -3.69 -4.00 -19.26
CA ASP A 44 -3.11 -5.05 -20.11
C ASP A 44 -2.64 -6.21 -19.22
N THR A 45 -3.47 -7.23 -19.08
CA THR A 45 -3.21 -8.37 -18.21
C THR A 45 -2.08 -9.28 -18.70
N THR A 46 -1.59 -9.08 -19.92
CA THR A 46 -0.50 -9.87 -20.52
C THR A 46 0.89 -9.39 -20.12
N LYS A 47 1.00 -8.23 -19.46
CA LYS A 47 2.28 -7.60 -19.12
C LYS A 47 2.73 -7.92 -17.71
N THR A 48 4.05 -7.95 -17.52
CA THR A 48 4.66 -7.86 -16.18
C THR A 48 4.75 -6.39 -15.79
N TYR A 49 4.21 -6.05 -14.62
CA TYR A 49 4.30 -4.73 -14.07
C TYR A 49 5.40 -4.71 -13.01
N LYS A 50 6.49 -3.99 -13.29
CA LYS A 50 7.55 -3.69 -12.32
C LYS A 50 7.39 -2.26 -11.84
N ALA A 51 7.01 -2.07 -10.58
CA ALA A 51 6.76 -0.75 -9.99
C ALA A 51 7.67 -0.52 -8.78
N VAL A 52 8.32 0.64 -8.73
CA VAL A 52 9.05 1.10 -7.54
C VAL A 52 8.36 2.35 -7.00
N PHE A 53 8.01 2.31 -5.71
CA PHE A 53 7.40 3.43 -5.01
C PHE A 53 8.46 4.21 -4.24
N ASP A 54 8.54 5.52 -4.48
CA ASP A 54 9.40 6.43 -3.73
C ASP A 54 8.66 6.96 -2.48
N ILE A 55 9.05 6.48 -1.30
CA ILE A 55 8.37 6.73 -0.04
C ILE A 55 9.23 7.61 0.86
N MET A 56 8.93 8.90 0.88
CA MET A 56 9.70 9.89 1.65
C MET A 56 8.94 10.54 2.81
N ASN A 57 7.62 10.53 2.76
CA ASN A 57 6.74 11.19 3.73
C ASN A 57 6.11 10.16 4.66
N SER A 58 5.80 10.59 5.88
CA SER A 58 5.02 9.84 6.88
C SER A 58 4.06 10.81 7.57
N PRO A 59 2.91 10.33 8.09
CA PRO A 59 2.10 11.11 9.02
C PRO A 59 2.92 11.57 10.23
N GLU A 60 2.63 12.80 10.69
CA GLU A 60 3.18 13.35 11.92
C GLU A 60 2.61 12.62 13.15
N ASP A 61 1.33 12.21 13.09
CA ASP A 61 0.73 11.30 14.07
C ASP A 61 1.38 9.91 13.96
N VAL A 62 2.13 9.53 15.00
CA VAL A 62 2.90 8.28 15.07
C VAL A 62 2.03 7.02 15.15
N SER A 63 0.74 7.16 15.47
CA SER A 63 -0.22 6.05 15.50
C SER A 63 -0.87 5.78 14.14
N GLN A 64 -0.72 6.71 13.19
CA GLN A 64 -1.31 6.59 11.86
C GLN A 64 -0.40 5.82 10.92
N ARG A 65 -1.01 4.91 10.16
CA ARG A 65 -0.33 4.18 9.08
C ARG A 65 0.04 5.12 7.94
N ASN A 66 1.19 4.89 7.33
CA ASN A 66 1.62 5.64 6.17
C ASN A 66 0.86 5.19 4.91
N ALA A 67 -0.04 6.03 4.43
CA ALA A 67 -0.83 5.78 3.21
C ALA A 67 0.02 5.60 1.95
N SER A 68 1.24 6.13 1.93
CA SER A 68 2.18 5.96 0.81
C SER A 68 2.66 4.51 0.73
N LEU A 69 2.95 3.87 1.88
CA LEU A 69 3.27 2.44 1.94
C LEU A 69 2.06 1.59 1.53
N GLU A 70 0.87 1.96 2.01
CA GLU A 70 -0.37 1.23 1.68
C GLU A 70 -0.73 1.30 0.18
N THR A 71 -0.16 2.25 -0.57
CA THR A 71 -0.34 2.32 -2.01
C THR A 71 0.27 1.11 -2.75
N ALA A 72 1.33 0.51 -2.22
CA ALA A 72 1.86 -0.76 -2.75
C ALA A 72 0.88 -1.92 -2.56
N ALA A 73 0.21 -2.00 -1.39
CA ALA A 73 -0.82 -3.01 -1.15
C ALA A 73 -2.02 -2.83 -2.08
N ARG A 74 -2.46 -1.57 -2.27
CA ARG A 74 -3.51 -1.22 -3.24
C ARG A 74 -3.12 -1.63 -4.65
N PHE A 75 -1.87 -1.40 -5.03
CA PHE A 75 -1.34 -1.78 -6.34
C PHE A 75 -1.45 -3.29 -6.57
N LEU A 76 -0.97 -4.11 -5.63
CA LEU A 76 -1.06 -5.57 -5.75
C LEU A 76 -2.52 -6.03 -5.84
N ASN A 77 -3.36 -5.54 -4.92
CA ASN A 77 -4.77 -5.92 -4.86
C ASN A 77 -5.54 -5.54 -6.13
N MET A 78 -5.46 -4.29 -6.58
CA MET A 78 -6.25 -3.85 -7.75
C MET A 78 -5.83 -4.53 -9.05
N HIS A 79 -4.54 -4.82 -9.24
CA HIS A 79 -4.07 -5.53 -10.43
C HIS A 79 -4.42 -7.02 -10.39
N ALA A 80 -4.34 -7.66 -9.22
CA ALA A 80 -4.78 -9.03 -9.05
C ALA A 80 -6.30 -9.20 -9.20
N GLN A 81 -7.10 -8.28 -8.65
CA GLN A 81 -8.55 -8.22 -8.90
C GLN A 81 -8.89 -8.04 -10.39
N SER A 82 -7.97 -7.41 -11.16
CA SER A 82 -8.08 -7.24 -12.60
C SER A 82 -7.56 -8.45 -13.41
N GLY A 83 -7.15 -9.53 -12.74
CA GLY A 83 -6.73 -10.79 -13.37
C GLY A 83 -5.23 -10.91 -13.67
N ILE A 84 -4.39 -9.98 -13.20
CA ILE A 84 -2.93 -10.14 -13.33
C ILE A 84 -2.44 -11.10 -12.25
N PRO A 85 -1.78 -12.22 -12.60
CA PRO A 85 -1.26 -13.14 -11.60
C PRO A 85 -0.12 -12.50 -10.80
N LEU A 86 0.01 -12.87 -9.53
CA LEU A 86 1.00 -12.29 -8.62
C LEU A 86 2.45 -12.38 -9.14
N ASN A 87 2.79 -13.45 -9.88
CA ASN A 87 4.13 -13.60 -10.45
C ASN A 87 4.47 -12.54 -11.52
N GLN A 88 3.48 -11.86 -12.09
CA GLN A 88 3.63 -10.73 -13.03
C GLN A 88 3.64 -9.37 -12.32
N LEU A 89 3.43 -9.30 -11.01
CA LEU A 89 3.48 -8.07 -10.24
C LEU A 89 4.79 -8.03 -9.45
N LYS A 90 5.70 -7.13 -9.82
CA LYS A 90 6.96 -6.90 -9.11
C LYS A 90 6.90 -5.52 -8.47
N VAL A 91 7.03 -5.49 -7.15
CA VAL A 91 6.88 -4.26 -6.36
C VAL A 91 8.12 -4.06 -5.51
N ALA A 92 8.65 -2.85 -5.55
CA ALA A 92 9.68 -2.39 -4.63
C ALA A 92 9.21 -1.10 -3.94
N LEU A 93 9.54 -0.94 -2.66
CA LEU A 93 9.36 0.29 -1.91
C LEU A 93 10.73 0.81 -1.52
N VAL A 94 11.09 2.00 -1.99
CA VAL A 94 12.31 2.69 -1.54
C VAL A 94 11.92 3.72 -0.50
N VAL A 95 12.33 3.47 0.75
CA VAL A 95 11.95 4.28 1.91
C VAL A 95 13.10 5.18 2.34
N HIS A 96 12.81 6.45 2.59
CA HIS A 96 13.79 7.42 3.09
C HIS A 96 13.15 8.60 3.81
N ASN A 97 13.98 9.53 4.27
CA ASN A 97 13.54 10.80 4.83
C ASN A 97 12.53 10.58 5.98
N LYS A 98 11.40 11.31 6.04
CA LYS A 98 10.45 11.23 7.16
C LYS A 98 9.87 9.83 7.37
N ALA A 99 9.80 9.01 6.31
CA ALA A 99 9.31 7.64 6.38
C ALA A 99 10.29 6.64 7.02
N SER A 100 11.49 7.08 7.44
CA SER A 100 12.51 6.19 8.05
C SER A 100 12.01 5.44 9.28
N LYS A 101 11.13 6.06 10.08
CA LYS A 101 10.54 5.41 11.25
C LYS A 101 9.59 4.26 10.88
N ASP A 102 9.06 4.23 9.66
CA ASP A 102 7.99 3.28 9.31
C ASP A 102 8.52 1.86 9.07
N VAL A 103 9.83 1.69 8.91
CA VAL A 103 10.48 0.42 8.56
C VAL A 103 11.20 -0.28 9.72
N ILE A 104 11.06 0.24 10.95
CA ILE A 104 11.60 -0.39 12.16
C ILE A 104 10.58 -1.32 12.82
N THR A 105 11.04 -2.28 13.59
CA THR A 105 10.17 -3.19 14.37
C THR A 105 9.25 -2.43 15.31
N SER A 106 8.11 -3.01 15.68
CA SER A 106 7.22 -2.41 16.69
C SER A 106 7.89 -2.28 18.04
N GLU A 107 8.86 -3.14 18.38
CA GLU A 107 9.65 -3.00 19.59
C GLU A 107 10.47 -1.70 19.58
N ALA A 108 11.25 -1.46 18.51
CA ALA A 108 12.02 -0.23 18.36
C ALA A 108 11.11 1.01 18.28
N TYR A 109 10.01 0.92 17.53
CA TYR A 109 9.04 2.00 17.40
C TYR A 109 8.40 2.34 18.75
N LYS A 110 8.04 1.35 19.56
CA LYS A 110 7.45 1.53 20.89
C LYS A 110 8.44 2.14 21.87
N ARG A 111 9.73 1.77 21.81
CA ARG A 111 10.78 2.45 22.60
C ARG A 111 10.88 3.94 22.26
N LYS A 112 10.71 4.32 20.99
CA LYS A 112 10.88 5.71 20.53
C LYS A 112 9.62 6.57 20.64
N TYR A 113 8.43 5.97 20.46
CA TYR A 113 7.16 6.68 20.27
C TYR A 113 6.03 6.24 21.20
N ASN A 114 6.27 5.24 22.06
CA ASN A 114 5.30 4.70 23.01
C ASN A 114 4.02 4.10 22.37
N VAL A 115 4.09 3.75 21.08
CA VAL A 115 3.05 3.04 20.33
C VAL A 115 3.70 1.95 19.48
N GLU A 116 2.97 0.92 19.08
CA GLU A 116 3.50 -0.07 18.12
C GLU A 116 3.61 0.54 16.72
N ASN A 117 4.47 -0.03 15.85
CA ASN A 117 4.60 0.48 14.49
C ASN A 117 3.32 0.15 13.70
N PRO A 118 2.50 1.13 13.29
CA PRO A 118 1.24 0.87 12.59
C PRO A 118 1.43 0.28 11.19
N ASN A 119 2.67 0.20 10.69
CA ASN A 119 3.02 -0.28 9.36
C ASN A 119 3.63 -1.69 9.36
N GLU A 120 4.12 -2.21 10.50
CA GLU A 120 4.96 -3.42 10.49
C GLU A 120 4.25 -4.63 9.89
N LYS A 121 3.02 -4.91 10.32
CA LYS A 121 2.23 -6.03 9.78
C LYS A 121 2.01 -5.92 8.26
N MET A 122 1.70 -4.71 7.79
CA MET A 122 1.52 -4.47 6.36
C MET A 122 2.81 -4.68 5.56
N LEU A 123 3.95 -4.22 6.07
CA LEU A 123 5.24 -4.42 5.43
C LEU A 123 5.62 -5.91 5.39
N GLN A 124 5.32 -6.66 6.46
CA GLN A 124 5.51 -8.12 6.48
C GLN A 124 4.63 -8.82 5.44
N GLU A 125 3.35 -8.46 5.31
CA GLU A 125 2.47 -9.02 4.26
C GLU A 125 2.96 -8.66 2.85
N LEU A 126 3.41 -7.41 2.64
CA LEU A 126 4.00 -6.98 1.35
C LEU A 126 5.24 -7.81 1.00
N MET A 127 6.18 -7.96 1.94
CA MET A 127 7.38 -8.76 1.73
C MET A 127 7.04 -10.25 1.54
N GLY A 128 6.06 -10.78 2.27
CA GLY A 128 5.54 -12.14 2.09
C GLY A 128 4.93 -12.37 0.69
N ALA A 129 4.34 -11.34 0.09
CA ALA A 129 3.87 -11.35 -1.30
C ALA A 129 4.98 -11.13 -2.35
N GLY A 130 6.25 -11.01 -1.92
CA GLY A 130 7.41 -10.85 -2.79
C GLY A 130 7.77 -9.40 -3.10
N ALA A 131 7.25 -8.41 -2.38
CA ALA A 131 7.71 -7.04 -2.49
C ALA A 131 9.08 -6.84 -1.82
N GLU A 132 9.93 -6.01 -2.42
CA GLU A 132 11.20 -5.60 -1.83
C GLU A 132 11.01 -4.29 -1.05
N VAL A 133 11.50 -4.23 0.19
CA VAL A 133 11.51 -2.99 0.98
C VAL A 133 12.96 -2.57 1.20
N ILE A 134 13.34 -1.45 0.58
CA ILE A 134 14.72 -0.96 0.54
C ILE A 134 14.80 0.37 1.28
N PHE A 135 15.51 0.38 2.39
CA PHE A 135 15.73 1.57 3.22
C PHE A 135 17.02 2.30 2.82
N CYS A 136 16.96 3.62 2.79
CA CYS A 136 18.08 4.50 2.48
C CYS A 136 19.08 4.58 3.64
N GLY A 137 20.32 4.12 3.41
CA GLY A 137 21.40 4.18 4.40
C GLY A 137 21.75 5.59 4.88
N GLN A 138 21.70 6.59 3.99
CA GLN A 138 21.89 7.99 4.40
C GLN A 138 20.78 8.47 5.37
N SER A 139 19.55 8.01 5.17
CA SER A 139 18.43 8.31 6.08
C SER A 139 18.54 7.53 7.39
N SER A 140 18.98 6.27 7.34
CA SER A 140 19.27 5.45 8.52
C SER A 140 20.21 6.19 9.48
N VAL A 141 21.35 6.67 8.97
CA VAL A 141 22.34 7.40 9.78
C VAL A 141 21.81 8.77 10.21
N SER A 142 21.27 9.58 9.29
CA SER A 142 20.85 10.95 9.63
C SER A 142 19.65 11.06 10.55
N ARG A 143 18.84 9.99 10.68
CA ARG A 143 17.62 9.96 11.49
C ARG A 143 17.67 8.98 12.66
N ASP A 144 18.82 8.34 12.84
CA ASP A 144 19.07 7.40 13.94
C ASP A 144 18.06 6.25 13.96
N PHE A 145 18.07 5.48 12.85
CA PHE A 145 17.32 4.23 12.68
C PHE A 145 18.28 3.16 12.15
N PRO A 146 19.03 2.50 13.05
CA PRO A 146 20.08 1.57 12.67
C PRO A 146 19.51 0.26 12.09
N LYS A 147 20.36 -0.50 11.37
CA LYS A 147 19.94 -1.70 10.63
C LYS A 147 19.31 -2.76 11.53
N GLU A 148 19.81 -2.85 12.76
CA GLU A 148 19.44 -3.84 13.76
C GLU A 148 18.00 -3.65 14.28
N GLU A 149 17.45 -2.44 14.12
CA GLU A 149 16.07 -2.13 14.52
C GLU A 149 15.07 -2.32 13.38
N LEU A 150 15.54 -2.59 12.15
CA LEU A 150 14.67 -2.75 10.99
C LEU A 150 13.81 -4.01 11.08
N ILE A 151 12.61 -3.94 10.52
CA ILE A 151 11.74 -5.10 10.33
C ILE A 151 12.52 -6.15 9.52
N ALA A 152 12.46 -7.41 9.94
CA ALA A 152 13.14 -8.51 9.25
C ALA A 152 12.72 -8.55 7.76
N GLY A 153 13.72 -8.58 6.86
CA GLY A 153 13.52 -8.54 5.41
C GLY A 153 13.75 -7.17 4.78
N VAL A 154 13.71 -6.07 5.55
CA VAL A 154 14.06 -4.75 5.05
C VAL A 154 15.56 -4.70 4.70
N GLN A 155 15.86 -4.26 3.49
CA GLN A 155 17.22 -4.17 2.96
C GLN A 155 17.77 -2.76 3.19
N LEU A 156 19.04 -2.64 3.60
CA LEU A 156 19.70 -1.34 3.71
C LEU A 156 20.53 -1.07 2.45
N SER A 157 20.22 0.01 1.74
CA SER A 157 20.95 0.48 0.55
C SER A 157 21.95 1.60 0.91
N LEU A 158 22.87 1.93 0.00
CA LEU A 158 23.74 3.12 0.15
C LEU A 158 22.90 4.40 0.30
N SER A 159 21.92 4.58 -0.57
CA SER A 159 20.98 5.69 -0.57
C SER A 159 19.71 5.32 -1.33
N ALA A 160 18.60 6.03 -1.07
CA ALA A 160 17.39 5.92 -1.89
C ALA A 160 17.67 6.21 -3.37
N MET A 161 18.53 7.20 -3.67
CA MET A 161 18.89 7.53 -5.04
C MET A 161 19.54 6.34 -5.77
N THR A 162 20.47 5.66 -5.11
CA THR A 162 21.13 4.46 -5.66
C THR A 162 20.12 3.35 -5.93
N ALA A 163 19.26 3.03 -4.95
CA ALA A 163 18.25 1.98 -5.09
C ALA A 163 17.25 2.31 -6.23
N LEU A 164 16.76 3.55 -6.29
CA LEU A 164 15.85 4.01 -7.34
C LEU A 164 16.48 3.94 -8.74
N ILE A 165 17.75 4.31 -8.89
CA ILE A 165 18.48 4.21 -10.17
C ILE A 165 18.61 2.74 -10.58
N GLN A 166 19.04 1.88 -9.66
CA GLN A 166 19.23 0.44 -9.95
C GLN A 166 17.92 -0.24 -10.35
N LEU A 167 16.83 -0.02 -9.60
CA LEU A 167 15.51 -0.56 -9.94
C LEU A 167 15.03 -0.06 -11.30
N GLN A 168 15.20 1.23 -11.60
CA GLN A 168 14.81 1.77 -12.92
C GLN A 168 15.66 1.19 -14.06
N ASN A 169 16.95 0.95 -13.85
CA ASN A 169 17.80 0.23 -14.82
C ASN A 169 17.33 -1.21 -15.04
N GLU A 170 16.73 -1.83 -14.02
CA GLU A 170 16.05 -3.12 -14.10
C GLU A 170 14.61 -3.03 -14.64
N ASN A 171 14.25 -1.91 -15.27
CA ASN A 171 12.95 -1.63 -15.86
C ASN A 171 11.77 -1.51 -14.86
N TYR A 172 12.03 -1.31 -13.57
CA TYR A 172 10.97 -0.81 -12.69
C TYR A 172 10.55 0.60 -13.11
N ARG A 173 9.26 0.89 -13.02
CA ARG A 173 8.69 2.22 -13.27
C ARG A 173 8.50 2.92 -11.93
N LEU A 174 9.03 4.14 -11.84
CA LEU A 174 8.90 4.98 -10.67
C LEU A 174 7.44 5.44 -10.52
N ILE A 175 6.88 5.23 -9.33
CA ILE A 175 5.60 5.79 -8.90
C ILE A 175 5.87 6.69 -7.70
N LYS A 176 5.52 7.96 -7.84
CA LYS A 176 5.65 9.00 -6.81
C LYS A 176 4.44 9.93 -6.91
N PHE A 177 3.84 10.23 -5.76
CA PHE A 177 2.67 11.11 -5.63
C PHE A 177 3.03 12.35 -4.81
#